data_AF-A0A7C2RGJ7-F1
#
_entry.id   AF-A0A7C2RGJ7-F1
#
_cell.length_a   1.000
_cell.length_b   1.000
_cell.length_c   1.000
_cell.angle_alpha   90.00
_cell.angle_beta   90.00
_cell.angle_gamma   90.00
#
_symmetry.space_group_name_H-M   'P 1'
#
loop_
_entity.id
_entity.type
_entity.pdbx_description
1 polymer ?
#
loop_
_entity_poly.entity_id
_entity_poly.type
_entity_poly.pdbx_seq_one_letter_code
_entity_poly.pdbx_strand_id
1 'polypeptide(L)'
;MKALPQFLKKYFWDVDFSKLDQEIFPSFIIERVLEEGDEKAVRWMRENFNNAQIKNVLYNSKNLSPRSANYWQLIFNLKREKILCFRKSFQKEQKPIWKY
;
A
#
# COMPACT_ATOMS: atom_id res chain seq x y z
N MET A 1 8.94 7.17 -19.13
CA MET A 1 7.54 7.47 -18.81
C MET A 1 6.66 6.34 -19.28
N LYS A 2 6.16 5.53 -18.36
CA LYS A 2 5.22 4.43 -18.63
C LYS A 2 3.89 4.77 -17.98
N ALA A 3 2.95 5.18 -18.82
CA ALA A 3 1.58 5.46 -18.41
C ALA A 3 0.91 4.18 -17.88
N LEU A 4 0.03 4.35 -16.89
CA LEU A 4 -0.74 3.23 -16.35
C LEU A 4 -1.88 2.83 -17.29
N PRO A 5 -2.23 1.53 -17.34
CA PRO A 5 -3.40 1.07 -18.05
C PRO A 5 -4.70 1.71 -17.55
N GLN A 6 -5.59 2.06 -18.48
CA GLN A 6 -6.85 2.76 -18.18
C GLN A 6 -7.74 2.05 -17.14
N PHE A 7 -7.71 0.71 -17.07
CA PHE A 7 -8.53 -0.04 -16.11
C PHE A 7 -8.13 0.20 -14.64
N LEU A 8 -6.92 0.70 -14.38
CA LEU A 8 -6.47 1.06 -13.03
C LEU A 8 -7.01 2.40 -12.57
N LYS A 9 -7.53 3.24 -13.47
CA LYS A 9 -8.01 4.60 -13.17
C LYS A 9 -9.01 4.63 -12.02
N LYS A 10 -9.84 3.58 -11.87
CA LYS A 10 -10.83 3.47 -10.78
C LYS A 10 -10.21 3.48 -9.37
N TYR A 11 -8.95 3.10 -9.21
CA TYR A 11 -8.24 3.08 -7.93
C TYR A 11 -7.58 4.42 -7.57
N PHE A 12 -7.51 5.35 -8.53
CA PHE A 12 -6.80 6.62 -8.40
C PHE A 12 -7.77 7.78 -8.57
N TRP A 13 -8.94 7.69 -7.92
CA TRP A 13 -10.00 8.69 -8.03
C TRP A 13 -9.63 10.03 -7.38
N ASP A 14 -8.65 10.03 -6.48
CA ASP A 14 -8.17 11.16 -5.68
C ASP A 14 -6.98 11.91 -6.30
N VAL A 15 -6.46 11.44 -7.44
CA VAL A 15 -5.28 12.02 -8.10
C VAL A 15 -5.46 12.14 -9.62
N ASP A 16 -4.65 13.01 -10.23
CA ASP A 16 -4.61 13.15 -11.68
C ASP A 16 -3.93 11.94 -12.33
N PHE A 17 -4.74 10.97 -12.78
CA PHE A 17 -4.28 9.73 -13.41
C PHE A 17 -3.35 9.96 -14.61
N SER A 18 -3.51 11.08 -15.33
CA SER A 18 -2.69 11.38 -16.52
C SER A 18 -1.23 11.69 -16.18
N LYS A 19 -0.97 12.10 -14.93
CA LYS A 19 0.37 12.44 -14.42
C LYS A 19 1.03 11.28 -13.68
N LEU A 20 0.30 10.18 -13.46
CA LEU A 20 0.87 9.01 -12.79
C LEU A 20 1.78 8.25 -13.73
N ASP A 21 2.95 7.91 -13.20
CA ASP A 21 3.97 7.17 -13.90
C ASP A 21 4.52 6.09 -12.97
N GLN A 22 4.59 4.86 -13.48
CA GLN A 22 5.03 3.71 -12.68
C GLN A 22 6.52 3.71 -12.32
N GLU A 23 7.36 4.44 -13.05
CA GLU A 23 8.80 4.59 -12.77
C GLU A 23 9.03 5.72 -11.77
N ILE A 24 8.23 6.79 -11.83
CA ILE A 24 8.34 7.95 -10.93
C ILE A 24 7.69 7.68 -9.57
N PHE A 25 6.52 7.04 -9.53
CA PHE A 25 5.73 6.81 -8.31
C PHE A 25 5.44 5.33 -8.01
N PRO A 26 6.43 4.41 -8.06
CA PRO A 26 6.21 2.98 -7.91
C PRO A 26 5.58 2.63 -6.56
N SER A 27 6.07 3.22 -5.47
CA SER A 27 5.58 2.91 -4.12
C SER A 27 4.11 3.26 -3.92
N PHE A 28 3.67 4.41 -4.44
CA PHE A 28 2.29 4.88 -4.34
C PHE A 28 1.34 3.99 -5.16
N ILE A 29 1.74 3.62 -6.37
CA ILE A 29 0.94 2.76 -7.24
C ILE A 29 0.81 1.36 -6.64
N ILE A 30 1.92 0.78 -6.18
CA ILE A 30 1.92 -0.53 -5.51
C ILE A 30 1.04 -0.47 -4.26
N GLU A 31 1.19 0.55 -3.41
CA GLU A 31 0.39 0.72 -2.20
C GLU A 31 -1.11 0.73 -2.53
N ARG A 32 -1.51 1.50 -3.55
CA ARG A 32 -2.91 1.59 -3.97
C ARG A 32 -3.47 0.25 -4.45
N VAL A 33 -2.70 -0.48 -5.27
CA VAL A 33 -3.11 -1.80 -5.76
C VAL A 33 -3.16 -2.82 -4.62
N LEU A 34 -2.25 -2.76 -3.65
CA LEU A 34 -2.28 -3.64 -2.49
C LEU A 34 -3.48 -3.37 -1.57
N GLU A 35 -3.94 -2.12 -1.47
CA GLU A 35 -5.08 -1.77 -0.60
C GLU A 35 -6.43 -2.03 -1.27
N GLU A 36 -6.58 -1.67 -2.54
CA GLU A 36 -7.90 -1.62 -3.21
C GLU A 36 -7.99 -2.49 -4.48
N GLY A 37 -6.86 -3.02 -4.97
CA GLY A 37 -6.75 -3.70 -6.24
C GLY A 37 -7.55 -5.01 -6.33
N ASP A 38 -8.13 -5.26 -7.51
CA ASP A 38 -8.72 -6.56 -7.85
C ASP A 38 -7.66 -7.53 -8.41
N GLU A 39 -8.06 -8.76 -8.74
CA GLU A 39 -7.13 -9.77 -9.27
C GLU A 39 -6.39 -9.28 -10.53
N LYS A 40 -7.09 -8.54 -11.41
CA LYS A 40 -6.49 -8.01 -12.64
C LYS A 40 -5.45 -6.93 -12.34
N ALA A 41 -5.73 -6.04 -11.39
CA ALA A 41 -4.79 -5.03 -10.94
C ALA A 41 -3.55 -5.65 -10.26
N VAL A 42 -3.76 -6.67 -9.42
CA VAL A 42 -2.68 -7.40 -8.74
C VAL A 42 -1.79 -8.12 -9.75
N ARG A 43 -2.38 -8.76 -10.77
CA ARG A 43 -1.62 -9.43 -11.83
C ARG A 43 -0.73 -8.44 -12.56
N TRP A 44 -1.30 -7.31 -12.98
CA TRP A 44 -0.55 -6.24 -13.64
C TRP A 44 0.58 -5.71 -12.74
N MET A 45 0.33 -5.49 -11.45
CA MET A 45 1.36 -5.03 -10.51
C MET A 45 2.54 -6.03 -10.44
N ARG A 46 2.25 -7.34 -10.37
CA ARG A 46 3.30 -8.38 -10.32
C ARG A 46 4.13 -8.48 -11.60
N GLU A 47 3.54 -8.15 -12.75
CA GLU A 47 4.23 -8.13 -14.04
C GLU A 47 5.09 -6.88 -14.24
N ASN A 48 4.73 -5.75 -13.61
CA ASN A 48 5.37 -4.45 -13.82
C ASN A 48 6.35 -4.04 -12.71
N PHE A 49 6.21 -4.61 -11.51
CA PHE A 49 7.07 -4.27 -10.37
C PHE A 49 7.79 -5.51 -9.84
N ASN A 50 9.04 -5.31 -9.44
CA ASN A 50 9.83 -6.39 -8.87
C ASN A 50 9.36 -6.72 -7.45
N ASN A 51 9.45 -7.99 -7.07
CA ASN A 51 9.07 -8.47 -5.74
C ASN A 51 9.74 -7.68 -4.60
N ALA A 52 10.97 -7.19 -4.80
CA ALA A 52 11.67 -6.36 -3.81
C ALA A 52 10.96 -5.02 -3.55
N GLN A 53 10.45 -4.36 -4.61
CA GLN A 53 9.70 -3.10 -4.49
C GLN A 53 8.38 -3.34 -3.75
N ILE A 54 7.66 -4.39 -4.10
CA ILE A 54 6.39 -4.74 -3.46
C ILE A 54 6.59 -5.02 -1.96
N LYS A 55 7.60 -5.84 -1.62
CA LYS A 55 7.96 -6.12 -0.22
C LYS A 55 8.37 -4.85 0.52
N ASN A 56 9.10 -3.94 -0.12
CA ASN A 56 9.49 -2.67 0.49
C ASN A 56 8.27 -1.80 0.85
N VAL A 57 7.26 -1.75 -0.02
CA VAL A 57 6.00 -1.06 0.28
C VAL A 57 5.27 -1.73 1.44
N LEU A 58 5.16 -3.07 1.43
CA LEU A 58 4.52 -3.82 2.52
C LEU A 58 5.19 -3.59 3.88
N TYR A 59 6.52 -3.44 3.91
CA TYR A 59 7.23 -3.18 5.16
C TYR A 59 7.05 -1.74 5.67
N ASN A 60 6.99 -0.75 4.78
CA ASN A 60 7.10 0.66 5.17
C ASN A 60 5.79 1.46 5.08
N SER A 61 4.76 0.94 4.41
CA SER A 61 3.50 1.65 4.24
C SER A 61 2.80 1.89 5.57
N LYS A 62 2.28 3.11 5.72
CA LYS A 62 1.38 3.53 6.80
C LYS A 62 -0.09 3.55 6.38
N ASN A 63 -0.35 3.55 5.08
CA ASN A 63 -1.69 3.69 4.52
C ASN A 63 -2.36 2.32 4.30
N LEU A 64 -1.57 1.24 4.27
CA LEU A 64 -2.13 -0.11 4.23
C LEU A 64 -2.90 -0.40 5.51
N SER A 65 -4.14 -0.87 5.34
CA SER A 65 -4.92 -1.33 6.48
C SER A 65 -4.31 -2.61 7.07
N PRO A 66 -4.50 -2.88 8.38
CA PRO A 66 -4.05 -4.14 8.98
C PRO A 66 -4.64 -5.37 8.27
N ARG A 67 -5.83 -5.25 7.68
CA ARG A 67 -6.48 -6.31 6.90
C ARG A 67 -5.68 -6.61 5.63
N SER A 68 -5.42 -5.61 4.81
CA SER A 68 -4.67 -5.75 3.56
C SER A 68 -3.25 -6.24 3.82
N ALA A 69 -2.57 -5.65 4.81
CA ALA A 69 -1.23 -6.08 5.18
C ALA A 69 -1.20 -7.53 5.70
N ASN A 70 -2.21 -8.00 6.44
CA ASN A 70 -2.29 -9.40 6.89
C ASN A 70 -2.38 -10.35 5.69
N TYR A 71 -3.23 -10.03 4.73
CA TYR A 71 -3.41 -10.82 3.52
C TYR A 71 -2.09 -10.93 2.73
N TRP A 72 -1.45 -9.80 2.46
CA TRP A 72 -0.21 -9.77 1.70
C TRP A 72 1.00 -10.33 2.45
N GLN A 73 1.02 -10.22 3.79
CA GLN A 73 2.03 -10.88 4.62
C GLN A 73 2.05 -12.38 4.35
N LEU A 74 0.89 -13.03 4.31
CA LEU A 74 0.77 -14.47 4.06
C LEU A 74 1.25 -14.81 2.64
N ILE A 75 0.78 -14.05 1.65
CA ILE A 75 1.11 -14.30 0.23
C ILE A 75 2.61 -14.13 -0.06
N PHE A 76 3.26 -13.12 0.51
CA PHE A 76 4.68 -12.86 0.28
C PHE A 76 5.60 -13.51 1.33
N ASN A 77 5.02 -14.31 2.23
CA ASN A 77 5.69 -14.98 3.35
C ASN A 77 6.60 -14.02 4.14
N LEU A 78 6.02 -12.92 4.62
CA LEU A 78 6.75 -11.87 5.34
C LEU A 78 6.66 -12.07 6.86
N LYS A 79 7.71 -11.66 7.56
CA LYS A 79 7.71 -11.63 9.03
C LYS A 79 6.83 -10.48 9.52
N ARG A 80 5.78 -10.79 10.29
CA ARG A 80 4.82 -9.84 10.85
C ARG A 80 5.49 -8.65 11.55
N GLU A 81 6.51 -8.91 12.35
CA GLU A 81 7.26 -7.91 13.14
C GLU A 81 7.92 -6.82 12.28
N LYS A 82 8.21 -7.13 11.02
CA LYS A 82 8.87 -6.20 10.08
C LYS A 82 7.87 -5.26 9.40
N ILE A 83 6.57 -5.55 9.46
CA ILE A 83 5.54 -4.76 8.79
C ILE A 83 5.13 -3.61 9.70
N LEU A 84 5.30 -2.38 9.20
CA LEU A 84 5.09 -1.17 9.99
C LEU A 84 3.64 -0.99 10.45
N CYS A 85 2.65 -1.36 9.63
CA CYS A 85 1.23 -1.20 9.97
C CYS A 85 0.79 -2.05 11.19
N PHE A 86 1.54 -3.09 11.56
CA PHE A 86 1.24 -3.90 12.75
C PHE A 86 1.88 -3.39 14.02
N ARG A 87 2.80 -2.43 13.91
CA ARG A 87 3.39 -1.80 15.10
C ARG A 87 2.29 -0.99 15.78
N LYS A 88 2.03 -1.32 17.05
CA LYS A 88 1.14 -0.49 17.87
C LYS A 88 1.67 0.94 17.84
N SER A 89 0.83 1.89 17.45
CA SER A 89 1.16 3.29 17.65
C SER A 89 1.32 3.52 19.16
N PHE A 90 2.40 4.18 19.57
CA PHE A 90 2.56 4.60 20.94
C PHE A 90 1.62 5.79 21.17
N GLN A 91 0.34 5.49 21.39
CA GLN A 91 -0.57 6.48 21.93
C GLN A 91 -0.13 6.71 23.37
N LYS A 92 0.58 7.81 23.64
CA LYS A 92 0.62 8.34 25.01
C LYS A 92 -0.85 8.47 25.42
N GLU A 93 -1.21 7.88 26.57
CA GLU A 93 -2.54 8.08 27.14
C GLU A 93 -2.86 9.56 27.06
N GLN A 94 -3.89 9.89 26.28
CA GLN A 94 -4.31 11.27 26.16
C GLN A 94 -4.76 11.69 27.55
N LYS A 95 -4.04 12.63 28.15
CA LYS A 95 -4.47 13.22 29.42
C LYS A 95 -5.90 13.72 29.19
N PRO A 96 -6.86 13.35 30.05
CA PRO A 96 -8.22 13.84 29.89
C PRO A 96 -8.16 15.37 29.84
N ILE A 97 -8.70 15.95 28.77
CA ILE A 97 -8.71 17.40 28.53
C ILE A 97 -9.51 18.09 29.64
N TRP A 98 -10.49 17.39 30.19
CA TRP A 98 -11.35 17.88 31.26
C TRP A 98 -11.20 17.00 32.49
N LYS A 99 -10.95 17.63 33.64
CA LYS A 99 -11.03 17.01 34.96
C LYS A 99 -12.47 17.16 35.44
N TYR A 100 -13.24 16.07 35.38
CA TYR A 100 -14.41 15.90 36.24
C TYR A 100 -14.07 14.84 37.27
#